data_AF-A0A9P0NM69-F1
#
_entry.id   AF-A0A9P0NM69-F1
#
_cell.length_a   1.000
_cell.length_b   1.000
_cell.length_c   1.000
_cell.angle_alpha   90.00
_cell.angle_beta   90.00
_cell.angle_gamma   90.00
#
_symmetry.space_group_name_H-M   'P 1'
#
loop_
_entity.id
_entity.type
_entity.pdbx_description
1 polymer ?
#
loop_
_entity_poly.entity_id
_entity_poly.type
_entity_poly.pdbx_seq_one_letter_code
_entity_poly.pdbx_strand_id
1 'polypeptide(L)'
;MISNVQTPNFIRHKINTDLKLKPQIFLSNVAESLGVRYTAGNSRGFSSFQMANMFLECIGKEDIVSNAENIKNLCKIPYNKKSVSIMVHRIDKTLLLDEFDVEEHLTQDTSEKWAWLKKFFYKNIVKSSNNKVECITFKKNSSRKIEHKNLVTKFLHHSIGGLDSYIGQINNVYNETSSLASPLLKQLMPEEVFPQRPQINQLFNRNVLWDFNDLKMFIGTDLPIFRNDNNSSLSTRLRNMSKPLSMLTAIDYWLENLMNDIPVIEFCYHINGIVQKYEEVKTENIPCLNGSNFSPSAIYDYMHYMISFLKENTTIVGHTYWLFKGKDEDTVNLYDLTTLYTESLTDSPNPFTIPVTLLLYRVAHKLLKHNPESQKPINTVKIILLLNNILKLLDKTEYPEIIVFVNYMLLDIYNKMYIDSLRTNDLNYCDDCSDTCHAFNTNVYIKHCIILEVF
;
A
#
# COMPACT_ATOMS: atom_id res chain seq x y z
N MET A 1 -13.66 -6.77 6.36
CA MET A 1 -12.86 -7.24 5.20
C MET A 1 -13.62 -6.91 3.93
N ILE A 2 -13.00 -6.20 2.99
CA ILE A 2 -13.54 -6.02 1.64
C ILE A 2 -12.72 -6.96 0.75
N SER A 3 -13.11 -8.23 0.68
CA SER A 3 -12.47 -9.21 -0.20
C SER A 3 -13.48 -10.23 -0.69
N ASN A 4 -13.51 -10.44 -2.01
CA ASN A 4 -14.29 -11.49 -2.67
C ASN A 4 -13.58 -12.85 -2.62
N VAL A 5 -12.45 -12.96 -1.89
CA VAL A 5 -11.65 -14.18 -1.79
C VAL A 5 -12.24 -15.11 -0.74
N GLN A 6 -12.71 -16.26 -1.20
CA GLN A 6 -13.24 -17.30 -0.34
C GLN A 6 -12.12 -17.94 0.50
N THR A 7 -12.47 -18.44 1.68
CA THR A 7 -11.51 -19.06 2.61
C THR A 7 -11.67 -20.58 2.54
N PRO A 8 -10.79 -21.30 1.82
CA PRO A 8 -10.90 -22.75 1.67
C PRO A 8 -10.63 -23.50 2.98
N ASN A 9 -11.13 -24.73 3.07
CA ASN A 9 -10.73 -25.63 4.15
C ASN A 9 -9.27 -26.07 3.94
N PHE A 10 -8.52 -26.23 5.02
CA PHE A 10 -7.16 -26.74 4.99
C PHE A 10 -7.15 -28.27 4.97
N ILE A 11 -6.26 -28.88 4.17
CA ILE A 11 -6.02 -30.33 4.20
C ILE A 11 -4.55 -30.61 4.55
N ARG A 12 -4.35 -31.49 5.54
CA ARG A 12 -3.04 -32.08 5.84
C ARG A 12 -2.73 -33.20 4.86
N HIS A 13 -1.56 -33.14 4.23
CA HIS A 13 -1.02 -34.22 3.40
C HIS A 13 -0.61 -35.42 4.25
N LYS A 14 -0.69 -36.62 3.66
CA LYS A 14 -0.13 -37.81 4.31
C LYS A 14 1.40 -37.64 4.44
N ILE A 15 1.96 -38.23 5.50
CA ILE A 15 3.41 -38.32 5.64
C ILE A 15 3.95 -39.09 4.43
N ASN A 16 5.12 -38.69 3.93
CA ASN A 16 5.77 -39.18 2.72
C ASN A 16 5.13 -38.77 1.38
N THR A 17 4.17 -37.84 1.37
CA THR A 17 3.68 -37.25 0.11
C THR A 17 4.76 -36.38 -0.54
N ASP A 18 4.97 -36.56 -1.86
CA ASP A 18 5.87 -35.71 -2.66
C ASP A 18 5.14 -34.47 -3.21
N LEU A 19 5.46 -33.30 -2.65
CA LEU A 19 4.89 -32.02 -3.02
C LEU A 19 5.40 -31.49 -4.36
N LYS A 20 6.39 -32.13 -4.99
CA LYS A 20 6.87 -31.75 -6.33
C LYS A 20 5.89 -32.14 -7.42
N LEU A 21 5.01 -33.10 -7.16
CA LEU A 21 3.97 -33.51 -8.09
C LEU A 21 3.01 -32.35 -8.38
N LYS A 22 2.52 -32.28 -9.62
CA LYS A 22 1.62 -31.21 -10.06
C LYS A 22 0.26 -31.35 -9.33
N PRO A 23 -0.25 -30.31 -8.68
CA PRO A 23 -1.59 -30.33 -8.08
C PRO A 23 -2.69 -30.29 -9.14
N GLN A 24 -3.89 -30.75 -8.77
CA GLN A 24 -5.05 -30.81 -9.65
C GLN A 24 -5.43 -29.43 -10.20
N ILE A 25 -5.35 -28.39 -9.38
CA ILE A 25 -5.67 -26.99 -9.74
C ILE A 25 -4.39 -26.15 -9.82
N PHE A 26 -3.35 -26.66 -10.46
CA PHE A 26 -2.12 -25.86 -10.59
C PHE A 26 -2.36 -24.64 -11.47
N LEU A 27 -2.35 -23.44 -10.86
CA LEU A 27 -2.48 -22.14 -11.55
C LEU A 27 -3.81 -21.96 -12.28
N SER A 28 -4.92 -22.36 -11.66
CA SER A 28 -6.26 -22.05 -12.21
C SER A 28 -6.87 -20.82 -11.51
N ASN A 29 -7.81 -20.16 -12.20
CA ASN A 29 -8.61 -19.06 -11.65
C ASN A 29 -9.33 -19.45 -10.34
N VAL A 30 -9.63 -20.75 -10.13
CA VAL A 30 -10.21 -21.28 -8.90
C VAL A 30 -9.24 -21.15 -7.72
N ALA A 31 -7.95 -21.40 -7.93
CA ALA A 31 -6.95 -21.22 -6.87
C ALA A 31 -6.76 -19.73 -6.53
N GLU A 32 -6.84 -18.85 -7.52
CA GLU A 32 -6.74 -17.40 -7.33
C GLU A 32 -7.94 -16.83 -6.55
N SER A 33 -9.16 -17.30 -6.81
CA SER A 33 -10.36 -16.89 -6.06
C SER A 33 -10.38 -17.38 -4.61
N LEU A 34 -9.56 -18.40 -4.30
CA LEU A 34 -9.32 -18.92 -2.95
C LEU A 34 -8.10 -18.28 -2.26
N GLY A 35 -7.46 -17.31 -2.92
CA GLY A 35 -6.33 -16.56 -2.37
C GLY A 35 -5.00 -17.30 -2.48
N VAL A 36 -4.93 -18.39 -3.23
CA VAL A 36 -3.67 -19.06 -3.57
C VAL A 36 -3.19 -18.54 -4.91
N ARG A 37 -2.78 -17.27 -4.92
CA ARG A 37 -2.25 -16.60 -6.11
C ARG A 37 -0.80 -17.01 -6.38
N TYR A 38 -0.47 -17.16 -7.66
CA TYR A 38 0.91 -17.10 -8.08
C TYR A 38 1.27 -15.63 -8.26
N THR A 39 2.06 -15.06 -7.35
CA THR A 39 2.54 -13.69 -7.50
C THR A 39 3.56 -13.64 -8.66
N ALA A 40 3.05 -13.54 -9.89
CA ALA A 40 3.83 -13.28 -11.08
C ALA A 40 4.21 -11.79 -11.12
N GLY A 41 5.21 -11.43 -10.32
CA GLY A 41 5.96 -10.19 -10.51
C GLY A 41 5.24 -8.90 -10.17
N ASN A 42 6.04 -7.91 -9.79
CA ASN A 42 5.70 -6.54 -9.42
C ASN A 42 4.48 -5.98 -10.16
N SER A 43 3.47 -5.53 -9.40
CA SER A 43 2.55 -4.54 -9.92
C SER A 43 3.39 -3.38 -10.45
N ARG A 44 3.29 -3.07 -11.75
CA ARG A 44 3.95 -1.88 -12.29
C ARG A 44 3.34 -0.65 -11.61
N GLY A 45 4.14 0.05 -10.81
CA GLY A 45 3.74 1.24 -10.06
C GLY A 45 3.65 1.05 -8.55
N PHE A 46 3.31 2.12 -7.86
CA PHE A 46 3.23 2.16 -6.40
C PHE A 46 1.97 1.47 -5.88
N SER A 47 2.14 0.40 -5.10
CA SER A 47 1.05 -0.40 -4.55
C SER A 47 0.18 0.40 -3.59
N SER A 48 0.77 1.28 -2.78
CA SER A 48 0.01 2.11 -1.84
C SER A 48 -0.88 3.13 -2.57
N PHE A 49 -0.43 3.69 -3.69
CA PHE A 49 -1.25 4.56 -4.54
C PHE A 49 -2.40 3.81 -5.20
N GLN A 50 -2.16 2.59 -5.67
CA GLN A 50 -3.22 1.76 -6.23
C GLN A 50 -4.27 1.44 -5.18
N MET A 51 -3.86 1.04 -3.97
CA MET A 51 -4.77 0.86 -2.83
C MET A 51 -5.55 2.14 -2.50
N ALA A 52 -4.86 3.28 -2.41
CA ALA A 52 -5.46 4.57 -2.13
C ALA A 52 -6.50 4.98 -3.18
N ASN A 53 -6.24 4.68 -4.46
CA ASN A 53 -7.17 4.94 -5.54
C ASN A 53 -8.42 4.05 -5.48
N MET A 54 -8.27 2.79 -5.06
CA MET A 54 -9.40 1.87 -4.88
C MET A 54 -10.24 2.26 -3.65
N PHE A 55 -9.60 2.72 -2.57
CA PHE A 55 -10.22 3.02 -1.28
C PHE A 55 -9.91 4.45 -0.83
N LEU A 56 -10.37 5.43 -1.62
CA LEU A 56 -10.14 6.86 -1.36
C LEU A 56 -10.65 7.32 0.02
N GLU A 57 -11.63 6.63 0.59
CA GLU A 57 -12.17 6.91 1.93
C GLU A 57 -11.19 6.65 3.07
N CYS A 58 -10.12 5.89 2.84
CA CYS A 58 -9.07 5.65 3.82
C CYS A 58 -8.10 6.83 3.93
N ILE A 59 -8.01 7.66 2.88
CA ILE A 59 -7.07 8.77 2.83
C ILE A 59 -7.50 9.90 3.77
N GLY A 60 -6.63 10.16 4.73
CA GLY A 60 -6.84 11.06 5.84
C GLY A 60 -7.91 10.59 6.82
N LYS A 61 -8.20 9.29 6.89
CA LYS A 61 -8.74 8.65 8.09
C LYS A 61 -7.68 7.79 8.76
N GLU A 62 -6.96 7.04 7.93
CA GLU A 62 -5.98 6.05 8.36
C GLU A 62 -4.61 6.72 8.47
N ASP A 63 -3.78 6.25 9.39
CA ASP A 63 -2.42 6.77 9.55
C ASP A 63 -1.51 6.29 8.43
N ILE A 64 -1.68 5.03 8.00
CA ILE A 64 -0.79 4.37 7.04
C ILE A 64 -1.60 3.59 6.01
N VAL A 65 -1.17 3.65 4.75
CA VAL A 65 -1.64 2.78 3.66
C VAL A 65 -0.43 2.07 3.05
N SER A 66 -0.39 0.73 3.11
CA SER A 66 0.74 -0.03 2.56
C SER A 66 0.48 -1.52 2.31
N ASN A 67 1.37 -2.17 1.58
CA ASN A 67 1.51 -3.62 1.58
C ASN A 67 2.08 -4.10 2.94
N ALA A 68 1.58 -5.25 3.42
CA ALA A 68 2.08 -5.95 4.59
C ALA A 68 3.61 -6.17 4.59
N GLU A 69 4.23 -6.41 3.41
CA GLU A 69 5.68 -6.60 3.32
C GLU A 69 6.48 -5.38 3.80
N ASN A 70 6.01 -4.16 3.49
CA ASN A 70 6.68 -2.94 3.94
C ASN A 70 6.59 -2.77 5.45
N ILE A 71 5.44 -3.08 6.04
CA ILE A 71 5.24 -3.03 7.50
C ILE A 71 6.14 -4.05 8.21
N LYS A 72 6.21 -5.29 7.70
CA LYS A 72 7.13 -6.29 8.22
C LYS A 72 8.59 -5.84 8.10
N ASN A 73 8.96 -5.25 6.97
CA ASN A 73 10.32 -4.76 6.77
C ASN A 73 10.67 -3.63 7.73
N LEU A 74 9.74 -2.73 8.05
CA LEU A 74 9.91 -1.73 9.11
C LEU A 74 10.15 -2.40 10.46
N CYS A 75 9.27 -3.31 10.91
CA CYS A 75 9.41 -4.01 12.20
C CYS A 75 10.73 -4.79 12.32
N LYS A 76 11.25 -5.31 11.20
CA LYS A 76 12.47 -6.12 11.16
C LYS A 76 13.76 -5.30 11.11
N ILE A 77 13.71 -3.97 10.92
CA ILE A 77 14.91 -3.12 10.82
C ILE A 77 15.95 -3.39 11.92
N PRO A 78 15.59 -3.46 13.22
CA PRO A 78 16.56 -3.64 14.30
C PRO A 78 17.25 -5.01 14.29
N TYR A 79 16.60 -6.00 13.70
CA TYR A 79 17.02 -7.41 13.71
C TYR A 79 17.66 -7.84 12.38
N ASN A 80 17.57 -6.98 11.35
CA ASN A 80 17.97 -7.32 10.00
C ASN A 80 19.22 -6.54 9.58
N LYS A 81 20.27 -7.29 9.26
CA LYS A 81 21.52 -6.74 8.70
C LYS A 81 21.44 -6.38 7.22
N LYS A 82 20.38 -6.78 6.52
CA LYS A 82 20.18 -6.39 5.12
C LYS A 82 19.82 -4.93 5.03
N SER A 83 20.03 -4.38 3.83
CA SER A 83 19.55 -3.05 3.51
C SER A 83 18.01 -3.00 3.53
N VAL A 84 17.45 -1.91 4.02
CA VAL A 84 16.00 -1.62 3.96
C VAL A 84 15.81 -0.34 3.16
N SER A 85 14.84 -0.35 2.24
CA SER A 85 14.57 0.76 1.35
C SER A 85 13.07 0.88 1.10
N ILE A 86 12.47 1.94 1.63
CA ILE A 86 11.02 2.17 1.59
C ILE A 86 10.76 3.62 1.17
N MET A 87 9.88 3.81 0.20
CA MET A 87 9.32 5.12 -0.15
C MET A 87 8.18 5.47 0.79
N VAL A 88 8.14 6.73 1.21
CA VAL A 88 7.11 7.28 2.09
C VAL A 88 6.51 8.51 1.42
N HIS A 89 5.29 8.39 0.93
CA HIS A 89 4.57 9.49 0.29
C HIS A 89 3.64 10.16 1.31
N ARG A 90 3.75 11.49 1.42
CA ARG A 90 2.96 12.27 2.38
C ARG A 90 1.67 12.77 1.73
N ILE A 91 0.53 12.15 2.06
CA ILE A 91 -0.78 12.53 1.49
C ILE A 91 -1.74 12.95 2.61
N ASP A 92 -2.01 14.25 2.71
CA ASP A 92 -2.76 14.83 3.84
C ASP A 92 -2.13 14.39 5.17
N LYS A 93 -2.88 13.72 6.07
CA LYS A 93 -2.34 13.14 7.31
C LYS A 93 -1.88 11.68 7.19
N THR A 94 -2.13 11.03 6.05
CA THR A 94 -1.81 9.61 5.81
C THR A 94 -0.43 9.45 5.17
N LEU A 95 0.30 8.43 5.62
CA LEU A 95 1.57 7.99 5.04
C LEU A 95 1.32 6.80 4.12
N LEU A 96 1.74 6.92 2.87
CA LEU A 96 1.68 5.86 1.87
C LEU A 96 3.07 5.23 1.77
N LEU A 97 3.19 3.93 2.03
CA LEU A 97 4.49 3.25 2.05
C LEU A 97 4.61 2.25 0.90
N ASP A 98 5.69 2.33 0.13
CA ASP A 98 6.01 1.42 -0.97
C ASP A 98 7.43 0.88 -0.90
N GLU A 99 7.62 -0.32 -1.45
CA GLU A 99 8.96 -0.88 -1.61
C GLU A 99 9.72 -0.02 -2.62
N PHE A 100 10.94 0.39 -2.26
CA PHE A 100 11.80 1.10 -3.19
C PHE A 100 12.98 0.26 -3.61
N ASP A 101 12.85 -0.36 -4.78
CA ASP A 101 13.90 -1.18 -5.39
C ASP A 101 15.00 -0.29 -6.01
N VAL A 102 15.92 0.12 -5.14
CA VAL A 102 17.06 0.94 -5.53
C VAL A 102 17.92 0.23 -6.57
N GLU A 103 18.00 -1.11 -6.55
CA GLU A 103 18.73 -1.87 -7.56
C GLU A 103 18.11 -1.66 -8.95
N GLU A 104 16.78 -1.85 -9.06
CA GLU A 104 16.06 -1.62 -10.31
C GLU A 104 16.38 -0.22 -10.85
N HIS A 105 16.30 0.82 -10.02
CA HIS A 105 16.49 2.22 -10.41
C HIS A 105 17.94 2.70 -10.61
N LEU A 106 18.96 1.92 -10.22
CA LEU A 106 20.38 2.28 -10.38
C LEU A 106 21.07 1.58 -11.56
N THR A 107 20.47 0.54 -12.13
CA THR A 107 21.03 -0.20 -13.29
C THR A 107 21.16 0.68 -14.54
N GLN A 108 22.03 0.29 -15.50
CA GLN A 108 22.32 1.11 -16.69
C GLN A 108 21.14 1.29 -17.65
N ASP A 109 20.11 0.44 -17.57
CA ASP A 109 18.94 0.44 -18.46
C ASP A 109 17.76 1.26 -17.95
N THR A 110 17.91 1.99 -16.83
CA THR A 110 16.82 2.84 -16.33
C THR A 110 16.79 4.20 -17.01
N SER A 111 15.59 4.56 -17.47
CA SER A 111 15.19 5.87 -18.01
C SER A 111 15.96 7.06 -17.41
N GLU A 112 16.29 8.06 -18.26
CA GLU A 112 16.84 9.38 -17.88
C GLU A 112 16.17 9.98 -16.63
N LYS A 113 14.91 9.64 -16.39
CA LYS A 113 14.10 9.92 -15.19
C LYS A 113 14.82 9.71 -13.85
N TRP A 114 15.74 8.74 -13.73
CA TRP A 114 16.39 8.38 -12.46
C TRP A 114 17.89 8.76 -12.40
N ALA A 115 18.40 9.48 -13.40
CA ALA A 115 19.82 9.85 -13.45
C ALA A 115 20.27 10.68 -12.23
N TRP A 116 19.41 11.59 -11.75
CA TRP A 116 19.65 12.39 -10.55
C TRP A 116 19.83 11.53 -9.30
N LEU A 117 18.99 10.50 -9.13
CA LEU A 117 19.02 9.60 -7.98
C LEU A 117 20.31 8.80 -8.00
N LYS A 118 20.72 8.31 -9.17
CA LYS A 118 21.98 7.60 -9.34
C LYS A 118 23.17 8.48 -8.94
N LYS A 119 23.18 9.73 -9.40
CA LYS A 119 24.21 10.71 -9.02
C LYS A 119 24.22 10.96 -7.51
N PHE A 120 23.05 11.16 -6.90
CA PHE A 120 22.91 11.34 -5.45
C PHE A 120 23.41 10.12 -4.67
N PHE A 121 22.97 8.92 -5.05
CA PHE A 121 23.33 7.66 -4.40
C PHE A 121 24.84 7.46 -4.37
N TYR A 122 25.48 7.54 -5.55
CA TYR A 122 26.93 7.38 -5.62
C TYR A 122 27.69 8.52 -4.95
N LYS A 123 27.14 9.74 -4.90
CA LYS A 123 27.78 10.89 -4.27
C LYS A 123 27.69 10.88 -2.76
N ASN A 124 26.57 10.50 -2.17
CA ASN A 124 26.32 10.74 -0.75
C ASN A 124 26.22 9.45 0.07
N ILE A 125 25.87 8.33 -0.55
CA ILE A 125 25.70 7.04 0.14
C ILE A 125 26.93 6.14 -0.09
N VAL A 126 27.44 6.11 -1.32
CA VAL A 126 28.62 5.29 -1.63
C VAL A 126 29.93 5.98 -1.23
N LYS A 127 30.03 7.32 -1.24
CA LYS A 127 31.28 8.01 -0.89
C LYS A 127 31.72 7.85 0.56
N SER A 128 30.84 7.44 1.48
CA SER A 128 31.15 7.14 2.88
C SER A 128 31.59 5.69 3.13
N SER A 129 31.43 4.80 2.16
CA SER A 129 31.79 3.37 2.28
C SER A 129 32.81 3.00 1.22
N ASN A 130 34.01 2.56 1.62
CA ASN A 130 35.08 2.13 0.70
C ASN A 130 34.68 0.93 -0.20
N ASN A 131 33.49 0.35 -0.04
CA ASN A 131 33.00 -0.80 -0.79
C ASN A 131 31.76 -0.45 -1.63
N LYS A 132 32.02 -0.03 -2.89
CA LYS A 132 31.06 0.39 -3.94
C LYS A 132 29.81 -0.49 -4.18
N VAL A 133 29.76 -1.70 -3.63
CA VAL A 133 28.78 -2.75 -3.98
C VAL A 133 28.18 -3.41 -2.73
N GLU A 134 28.56 -3.01 -1.51
CA GLU A 134 28.12 -3.72 -0.31
C GLU A 134 26.94 -3.10 0.43
N CYS A 135 26.64 -1.80 0.22
CA CYS A 135 25.60 -1.10 0.98
C CYS A 135 24.16 -1.48 0.60
N ILE A 136 23.94 -2.06 -0.60
CA ILE A 136 22.64 -2.58 -1.05
C ILE A 136 22.67 -4.12 -1.06
N THR A 137 21.61 -4.74 -0.57
CA THR A 137 21.40 -6.18 -0.70
C THR A 137 20.77 -6.51 -2.04
N PHE A 138 21.58 -6.90 -3.03
CA PHE A 138 21.10 -7.30 -4.36
C PHE A 138 20.10 -8.46 -4.28
N LYS A 139 18.98 -8.33 -5.00
CA LYS A 139 17.95 -9.37 -5.13
C LYS A 139 18.45 -10.48 -6.05
N LYS A 140 19.40 -11.30 -5.58
CA LYS A 140 19.82 -12.50 -6.33
C LYS A 140 18.66 -13.49 -6.46
N ASN A 141 18.16 -13.66 -7.68
CA ASN A 141 17.28 -14.76 -8.07
C ASN A 141 18.11 -16.04 -8.21
N SER A 142 18.46 -16.65 -7.08
CA SER A 142 19.08 -17.98 -7.11
C SER A 142 18.05 -19.03 -7.57
N SER A 143 18.45 -19.99 -8.40
CA SER A 143 17.62 -21.16 -8.78
C SER A 143 16.87 -21.75 -7.58
N ARG A 144 17.56 -21.88 -6.44
CA ARG A 144 17.01 -22.36 -5.17
C ARG A 144 15.82 -21.57 -4.64
N LYS A 145 15.77 -20.24 -4.83
CA LYS A 145 14.63 -19.40 -4.42
C LYS A 145 13.41 -19.66 -5.31
N ILE A 146 13.65 -19.81 -6.62
CA ILE A 146 12.60 -20.11 -7.60
C ILE A 146 12.03 -21.51 -7.34
N GLU A 147 12.90 -22.49 -7.13
CA GLU A 147 12.51 -23.86 -6.76
C GLU A 147 11.71 -23.89 -5.45
N HIS A 148 12.15 -23.15 -4.44
CA HIS A 148 11.41 -23.04 -3.18
C HIS A 148 10.04 -22.37 -3.38
N LYS A 149 9.96 -21.26 -4.13
CA LYS A 149 8.70 -20.58 -4.44
C LYS A 149 7.73 -21.54 -5.16
N ASN A 150 8.20 -22.26 -6.16
CA ASN A 150 7.40 -23.24 -6.89
C ASN A 150 6.90 -24.36 -5.95
N LEU A 151 7.76 -24.87 -5.08
CA LEU A 151 7.38 -25.88 -4.09
C LEU A 151 6.31 -25.37 -3.11
N VAL A 152 6.46 -24.14 -2.62
CA VAL A 152 5.47 -23.49 -1.74
C VAL A 152 4.14 -23.31 -2.47
N THR A 153 4.15 -22.83 -3.72
CA THR A 153 2.93 -22.72 -4.53
C THR A 153 2.23 -24.06 -4.71
N LYS A 154 2.99 -25.12 -5.05
CA LYS A 154 2.43 -26.47 -5.16
C LYS A 154 1.83 -26.95 -3.85
N PHE A 155 2.54 -26.75 -2.73
CA PHE A 155 2.06 -27.08 -1.40
C PHE A 155 0.73 -26.37 -1.08
N LEU A 156 0.63 -25.07 -1.32
CA LEU A 156 -0.59 -24.32 -1.05
C LEU A 156 -1.77 -24.83 -1.89
N HIS A 157 -1.56 -25.10 -3.18
CA HIS A 157 -2.61 -25.67 -4.03
C HIS A 157 -3.05 -27.07 -3.59
N HIS A 158 -2.10 -27.93 -3.20
CA HIS A 158 -2.41 -29.25 -2.67
C HIS A 158 -3.19 -29.16 -1.35
N SER A 159 -3.00 -28.09 -0.57
CA SER A 159 -3.62 -27.93 0.76
C SER A 159 -5.04 -27.36 0.72
N ILE A 160 -5.60 -27.09 -0.47
CA ILE A 160 -6.98 -26.63 -0.65
C ILE A 160 -7.93 -27.83 -0.53
N GLY A 161 -8.82 -27.79 0.46
CA GLY A 161 -9.89 -28.76 0.64
C GLY A 161 -11.25 -28.35 0.08
N GLY A 162 -12.12 -29.34 -0.13
CA GLY A 162 -13.49 -29.12 -0.59
C GLY A 162 -13.62 -28.73 -2.07
N LEU A 163 -12.61 -29.04 -2.87
CA LEU A 163 -12.46 -28.59 -4.26
C LEU A 163 -13.69 -28.82 -5.15
N ASP A 164 -14.32 -29.98 -5.00
CA ASP A 164 -15.50 -30.38 -5.77
C ASP A 164 -16.69 -29.43 -5.55
N SER A 165 -16.80 -28.83 -4.35
CA SER A 165 -17.84 -27.83 -4.05
C SER A 165 -17.57 -26.47 -4.73
N TYR A 166 -16.30 -26.09 -4.88
CA TYR A 166 -15.91 -24.80 -5.48
C TYR A 166 -15.96 -24.82 -7.01
N ILE A 167 -15.57 -25.94 -7.64
CA ILE A 167 -15.65 -26.10 -9.10
C ILE A 167 -17.12 -25.98 -9.57
N GLY A 168 -18.07 -26.52 -8.79
CA GLY A 168 -19.51 -26.41 -9.09
C GLY A 168 -20.07 -24.98 -8.97
N GLN A 169 -19.59 -24.18 -8.01
CA GLN A 169 -20.06 -22.80 -7.81
C GLN A 169 -19.53 -21.84 -8.88
N ILE A 170 -18.30 -22.01 -9.32
CA ILE A 170 -17.66 -21.12 -10.31
C ILE A 170 -18.31 -21.25 -11.69
N ASN A 171 -18.76 -22.44 -12.07
CA ASN A 171 -19.50 -22.65 -13.32
C ASN A 171 -20.86 -21.93 -13.36
N ASN A 172 -21.46 -21.60 -12.21
CA ASN A 172 -22.71 -20.84 -12.13
C ASN A 172 -22.50 -19.32 -12.11
N VAL A 173 -21.36 -18.84 -11.60
CA VAL A 173 -21.07 -17.39 -11.50
C VAL A 173 -20.71 -16.76 -12.85
N TYR A 174 -20.19 -17.54 -13.81
CA TYR A 174 -19.86 -17.03 -15.15
C TYR A 174 -21.06 -16.77 -16.08
N ASN A 175 -22.30 -17.06 -15.66
CA ASN A 175 -23.50 -16.82 -16.46
C ASN A 175 -24.30 -15.57 -16.05
N GLU A 176 -23.94 -14.88 -14.97
CA GLU A 176 -24.65 -13.66 -14.54
C GLU A 176 -23.66 -12.56 -14.16
N THR A 177 -23.24 -11.76 -15.13
CA THR A 177 -22.88 -10.33 -14.93
C THR A 177 -22.65 -9.65 -16.30
N SER A 178 -23.74 -9.25 -16.95
CA SER A 178 -23.72 -8.07 -17.82
C SER A 178 -25.11 -7.43 -17.81
N SER A 179 -25.16 -6.10 -17.95
CA SER A 179 -26.31 -5.19 -17.73
C SER A 179 -26.36 -4.65 -16.29
N LEU A 180 -26.42 -3.34 -16.01
CA LEU A 180 -26.86 -2.16 -16.76
C LEU A 180 -25.99 -0.93 -16.43
N ALA A 181 -25.87 0.01 -17.38
CA ALA A 181 -25.65 1.42 -17.04
C ALA A 181 -26.56 2.29 -17.91
N SER A 182 -27.43 3.06 -17.25
CA SER A 182 -28.31 4.06 -17.84
C SER A 182 -27.55 5.37 -18.12
N PRO A 183 -27.92 6.16 -19.14
CA PRO A 183 -27.21 7.39 -19.48
C PRO A 183 -27.73 8.58 -18.67
N LEU A 184 -26.89 9.21 -17.85
CA LEU A 184 -27.16 10.52 -17.23
C LEU A 184 -25.86 11.36 -17.18
N LEU A 185 -25.91 12.51 -17.87
CA LEU A 185 -25.05 13.70 -17.86
C LEU A 185 -23.51 13.52 -17.76
N LYS A 186 -22.82 13.85 -18.87
CA LYS A 186 -21.34 13.90 -18.99
C LYS A 186 -20.75 14.91 -17.99
N GLN A 187 -20.20 14.42 -16.87
CA GLN A 187 -19.19 15.12 -16.09
C GLN A 187 -17.81 14.61 -16.49
N LEU A 188 -16.85 15.52 -16.69
CA LEU A 188 -15.48 15.17 -17.08
C LEU A 188 -14.84 14.25 -16.03
N MET A 189 -14.45 13.05 -16.42
CA MET A 189 -13.88 12.07 -15.51
C MET A 189 -12.39 12.35 -15.26
N PRO A 190 -11.82 12.00 -14.08
CA PRO A 190 -10.38 12.10 -13.82
C PRO A 190 -9.50 11.45 -14.90
N GLU A 191 -10.06 10.47 -15.61
CA GLU A 191 -9.44 9.69 -16.69
C GLU A 191 -9.35 10.46 -18.02
N GLU A 192 -10.17 11.50 -18.21
CA GLU A 192 -10.10 12.41 -19.36
C GLU A 192 -9.05 13.50 -19.15
N VAL A 193 -8.77 13.89 -17.90
CA VAL A 193 -7.69 14.84 -17.51
C VAL A 193 -6.33 14.14 -17.37
N PHE A 194 -6.31 12.86 -16.98
CA PHE A 194 -5.10 12.03 -16.89
C PHE A 194 -5.31 10.67 -17.59
N PRO A 195 -4.87 10.50 -18.85
CA PRO A 195 -5.13 9.28 -19.60
C PRO A 195 -4.23 8.12 -19.12
N GLN A 196 -4.73 7.19 -18.30
CA GLN A 196 -4.07 5.91 -18.02
C GLN A 196 -5.01 4.68 -17.84
N ARG A 197 -4.41 3.53 -18.13
CA ARG A 197 -4.85 2.14 -18.42
C ARG A 197 -5.55 1.37 -17.27
N PRO A 198 -6.12 0.17 -17.52
CA PRO A 198 -7.31 -0.33 -16.83
C PRO A 198 -7.11 -0.57 -15.33
N GLN A 199 -8.17 -0.30 -14.58
CA GLN A 199 -8.27 -0.57 -13.15
C GLN A 199 -8.01 -2.06 -12.89
N ILE A 200 -6.90 -2.38 -12.22
CA ILE A 200 -6.66 -3.73 -11.71
C ILE A 200 -7.67 -3.94 -10.57
N ASN A 201 -8.71 -4.73 -10.83
CA ASN A 201 -9.82 -4.90 -9.87
C ASN A 201 -9.39 -5.55 -8.55
N GLN A 202 -8.23 -6.21 -8.48
CA GLN A 202 -7.77 -6.86 -7.25
C GLN A 202 -6.24 -6.96 -7.13
N LEU A 203 -5.63 -5.98 -6.47
CA LEU A 203 -4.18 -5.90 -6.24
C LEU A 203 -3.66 -6.96 -5.26
N PHE A 204 -4.37 -7.15 -4.13
CA PHE A 204 -4.03 -8.10 -3.08
C PHE A 204 -5.13 -9.13 -2.89
N ASN A 205 -4.80 -10.29 -2.30
CA ASN A 205 -5.85 -11.23 -1.86
C ASN A 205 -6.87 -10.55 -0.95
N ARG A 206 -6.39 -9.77 0.02
CA ARG A 206 -7.23 -9.09 1.01
C ARG A 206 -6.67 -7.71 1.33
N ASN A 207 -7.59 -6.80 1.66
CA ASN A 207 -7.26 -5.54 2.31
C ASN A 207 -7.87 -5.55 3.71
N VAL A 208 -7.05 -5.23 4.71
CA VAL A 208 -7.42 -5.27 6.13
C VAL A 208 -7.22 -3.90 6.76
N LEU A 209 -8.15 -3.51 7.64
CA LEU A 209 -7.95 -2.40 8.55
C LEU A 209 -7.35 -3.00 9.82
N TRP A 210 -6.12 -2.62 10.10
CA TRP A 210 -5.36 -3.12 11.24
C TRP A 210 -5.18 -1.99 12.25
N ASP A 211 -5.66 -2.21 13.47
CA ASP A 211 -5.43 -1.33 14.60
C ASP A 211 -4.24 -1.87 15.40
N PHE A 212 -3.12 -1.15 15.35
CA PHE A 212 -1.90 -1.51 16.04
C PHE A 212 -1.65 -0.50 17.16
N ASN A 213 -2.21 -0.78 18.35
CA ASN A 213 -2.09 0.07 19.53
C ASN A 213 -2.38 1.56 19.23
N ASP A 214 -3.57 1.88 18.70
CA ASP A 214 -4.00 3.22 18.30
C ASP A 214 -3.43 3.73 16.96
N LEU A 215 -2.56 2.97 16.29
CA LEU A 215 -2.15 3.25 14.91
C LEU A 215 -3.07 2.55 13.92
N LYS A 216 -3.82 3.32 13.14
CA LYS A 216 -4.78 2.78 12.15
C LYS A 216 -4.09 2.60 10.80
N MET A 217 -3.95 1.36 10.38
CA MET A 217 -3.29 1.01 9.13
C MET A 217 -4.26 0.33 8.17
N PHE A 218 -4.21 0.71 6.89
CA PHE A 218 -4.88 -0.02 5.81
C PHE A 218 -3.85 -0.83 5.05
N ILE A 219 -3.93 -2.15 5.19
CA ILE A 219 -2.89 -3.08 4.76
C ILE A 219 -3.40 -4.00 3.65
N GLY A 220 -2.64 -4.06 2.55
CA GLY A 220 -2.81 -5.05 1.49
C GLY A 220 -2.00 -6.31 1.79
N THR A 221 -2.61 -7.49 1.70
CA THR A 221 -1.94 -8.76 2.02
C THR A 221 -2.31 -9.87 1.05
N ASP A 222 -1.30 -10.66 0.69
CA ASP A 222 -1.42 -11.86 -0.14
C ASP A 222 -1.37 -13.16 0.68
N LEU A 223 -1.47 -13.09 2.01
CA LEU A 223 -1.51 -14.28 2.85
C LEU A 223 -2.70 -15.19 2.45
N PRO A 224 -2.45 -16.44 2.04
CA PRO A 224 -3.53 -17.41 1.90
C PRO A 224 -4.04 -17.78 3.29
N ILE A 225 -5.35 -17.65 3.48
CA ILE A 225 -6.03 -17.96 4.74
C ILE A 225 -6.91 -19.18 4.48
N PHE A 226 -6.81 -20.16 5.37
CA PHE A 226 -7.60 -21.38 5.34
C PHE A 226 -8.51 -21.45 6.57
N ARG A 227 -9.46 -22.38 6.54
CA ARG A 227 -10.25 -22.79 7.71
C ARG A 227 -9.78 -24.16 8.20
N ASN A 228 -9.63 -24.30 9.51
CA ASN A 228 -9.46 -25.61 10.13
C ASN A 228 -10.82 -26.31 10.33
N ASP A 229 -10.78 -27.54 10.84
CA ASP A 229 -11.99 -28.35 11.10
C ASP A 229 -12.98 -27.67 12.07
N ASN A 230 -12.48 -26.77 12.93
CA ASN A 230 -13.27 -26.00 13.89
C ASN A 230 -13.80 -24.67 13.32
N ASN A 231 -13.74 -24.47 12.00
CA ASN A 231 -14.09 -23.21 11.31
C ASN A 231 -13.28 -21.97 11.76
N SER A 232 -12.16 -22.16 12.46
CA SER A 232 -11.24 -21.08 12.79
C SER A 232 -10.30 -20.78 11.62
N SER A 233 -9.98 -19.49 11.44
CA SER A 233 -8.96 -19.05 10.48
C SER A 233 -7.60 -19.66 10.83
N LEU A 234 -6.86 -20.04 9.80
CA LEU A 234 -5.56 -20.73 9.88
C LEU A 234 -4.65 -20.20 8.78
N SER A 235 -3.38 -19.93 9.10
CA SER A 235 -2.32 -19.78 8.10
C SER A 235 -1.47 -21.04 8.03
N THR A 236 -0.85 -21.32 6.88
CA THR A 236 0.01 -22.50 6.73
C THR A 236 1.35 -22.14 6.12
N ARG A 237 2.44 -22.80 6.57
CA ARG A 237 3.79 -22.58 6.07
C ARG A 237 4.51 -23.89 5.79
N LEU A 238 5.13 -23.95 4.62
CA LEU A 238 6.04 -25.02 4.26
C LEU A 238 7.44 -24.73 4.80
N ARG A 239 8.00 -25.65 5.59
CA ARG A 239 9.30 -25.52 6.26
C ARG A 239 10.23 -26.67 5.89
N ASN A 240 11.46 -26.35 5.55
CA ASN A 240 12.49 -27.38 5.41
C ASN A 240 12.93 -27.84 6.80
N MET A 241 12.75 -29.13 7.11
CA MET A 241 13.09 -29.71 8.42
C MET A 241 14.59 -29.61 8.76
N SER A 242 15.45 -29.56 7.75
CA SER A 242 16.90 -29.39 7.92
C SER A 242 17.32 -27.96 8.22
N LYS A 243 16.40 -26.98 8.19
CA LYS A 243 16.71 -25.57 8.44
C LYS A 243 15.95 -25.06 9.67
N PRO A 244 16.65 -24.56 10.71
CA PRO A 244 15.98 -24.02 11.88
C PRO A 244 15.13 -22.79 11.51
N LEU A 245 14.12 -22.52 12.33
CA LEU A 245 13.36 -21.27 12.25
C LEU A 245 14.30 -20.12 12.63
N SER A 246 14.39 -19.10 11.79
CA SER A 246 15.10 -17.88 12.12
C SER A 246 14.12 -16.89 12.75
N MET A 247 14.63 -16.06 13.65
CA MET A 247 13.90 -14.95 14.26
C MET A 247 13.18 -14.09 13.22
N LEU A 248 13.86 -13.66 12.15
CA LEU A 248 13.26 -12.84 11.10
C LEU A 248 12.05 -13.52 10.43
N THR A 249 12.14 -14.82 10.16
CA THR A 249 11.03 -15.57 9.58
C THR A 249 9.90 -15.80 10.58
N ALA A 250 10.22 -15.94 11.87
CA ALA A 250 9.22 -16.03 12.91
C ALA A 250 8.46 -14.71 13.11
N ILE A 251 9.16 -13.57 13.09
CA ILE A 251 8.56 -12.22 13.10
C ILE A 251 7.62 -12.07 11.89
N ASP A 252 8.05 -12.51 10.69
CA ASP A 252 7.19 -12.48 9.50
C ASP A 252 5.89 -13.28 9.70
N TYR A 253 5.99 -14.51 10.19
CA TYR A 253 4.81 -15.35 10.41
C TYR A 253 3.88 -14.77 11.48
N TRP A 254 4.45 -14.24 12.57
CA TRP A 254 3.70 -13.63 13.65
C TRP A 254 2.96 -12.36 13.20
N LEU A 255 3.65 -11.44 12.53
CA LEU A 255 3.05 -10.20 12.01
C LEU A 255 1.97 -10.47 10.95
N GLU A 256 2.21 -11.40 10.01
CA GLU A 256 1.21 -11.75 9.00
C GLU A 256 -0.08 -12.29 9.64
N ASN A 257 0.06 -13.09 10.70
CA ASN A 257 -1.10 -13.61 11.42
C ASN A 257 -1.81 -12.51 12.23
N LEU A 258 -1.07 -11.64 12.91
CA LEU A 258 -1.67 -10.52 13.66
C LEU A 258 -2.43 -9.53 12.76
N MET A 259 -1.89 -9.21 11.58
CA MET A 259 -2.56 -8.31 10.62
C MET A 259 -3.88 -8.89 10.09
N ASN A 260 -4.05 -10.22 10.13
CA ASN A 260 -5.20 -10.93 9.57
C ASN A 260 -6.09 -11.60 10.65
N ASP A 261 -5.87 -11.29 11.92
CA ASP A 261 -6.57 -11.90 13.06
C ASP A 261 -6.56 -13.44 13.05
N ILE A 262 -5.42 -14.03 12.68
CA ILE A 262 -5.27 -15.48 12.59
C ILE A 262 -4.74 -16.03 13.92
N PRO A 263 -5.49 -16.90 14.62
CA PRO A 263 -5.09 -17.41 15.93
C PRO A 263 -4.06 -18.54 15.87
N VAL A 264 -3.94 -19.23 14.74
CA VAL A 264 -3.16 -20.47 14.61
C VAL A 264 -2.38 -20.51 13.30
N ILE A 265 -1.17 -21.07 13.35
CA ILE A 265 -0.33 -21.39 12.19
C ILE A 265 -0.08 -22.90 12.13
N GLU A 266 -0.22 -23.47 10.94
CA GLU A 266 0.12 -24.87 10.65
C GLU A 266 1.47 -24.95 9.92
N PHE A 267 2.47 -25.56 10.55
CA PHE A 267 3.75 -25.85 9.90
C PHE A 267 3.74 -27.22 9.23
N CYS A 268 3.95 -27.25 7.91
CA CYS A 268 4.26 -28.46 7.16
C CYS A 268 5.77 -28.60 7.02
N TYR A 269 6.37 -29.59 7.66
CA TYR A 269 7.79 -29.86 7.56
C TYR A 269 8.08 -30.84 6.44
N HIS A 270 9.10 -30.55 5.63
CA HIS A 270 9.52 -31.40 4.52
C HIS A 270 11.04 -31.61 4.47
N ILE A 271 11.45 -32.70 3.83
CA ILE A 271 12.84 -32.94 3.39
C ILE A 271 12.78 -33.14 1.88
N ASN A 272 13.47 -32.29 1.12
CA ASN A 272 13.53 -32.36 -0.35
C ASN A 272 12.16 -32.42 -1.08
N GLY A 273 11.12 -31.80 -0.54
CA GLY A 273 9.75 -31.81 -1.07
C GLY A 273 8.85 -32.92 -0.53
N ILE A 274 9.40 -33.84 0.27
CA ILE A 274 8.66 -34.94 0.87
C ILE A 274 8.19 -34.54 2.27
N VAL A 275 6.88 -34.61 2.50
CA VAL A 275 6.23 -34.27 3.78
C VAL A 275 6.69 -35.20 4.89
N GLN A 276 7.10 -34.63 6.02
CA GLN A 276 7.60 -35.35 7.19
C GLN A 276 6.64 -35.29 8.38
N LYS A 277 6.18 -34.09 8.74
CA LYS A 277 5.26 -33.87 9.85
C LYS A 277 4.49 -32.57 9.69
N TYR A 278 3.40 -32.49 10.45
CA TYR A 278 2.62 -31.29 10.68
C TYR A 278 2.74 -30.86 12.14
N GLU A 279 2.71 -29.56 12.39
CA GLU A 279 2.75 -28.99 13.73
C GLU A 279 1.88 -27.75 13.77
N GLU A 280 0.82 -27.82 14.57
CA GLU A 280 -0.07 -26.69 14.82
C GLU A 280 0.47 -25.87 15.99
N VAL A 281 0.61 -24.56 15.79
CA VAL A 281 1.12 -23.63 16.81
C VAL A 281 0.20 -22.43 16.90
N LYS A 282 -0.15 -22.00 18.11
CA LYS A 282 -0.87 -20.74 18.29
C LYS A 282 -0.01 -19.54 17.92
N THR A 283 -0.60 -18.51 17.32
CA THR A 283 0.08 -17.28 16.94
C THR A 283 0.80 -16.62 18.12
N GLU A 284 0.19 -16.63 19.31
CA GLU A 284 0.78 -16.10 20.57
C GLU A 284 2.07 -16.81 20.99
N ASN A 285 2.27 -18.07 20.57
CA ASN A 285 3.44 -18.89 20.93
C ASN A 285 4.60 -18.77 19.94
N ILE A 286 4.38 -18.17 18.76
CA ILE A 286 5.43 -17.99 17.73
C ILE A 286 6.70 -17.29 18.29
N PRO A 287 6.61 -16.23 19.12
CA PRO A 287 7.79 -15.54 19.65
C PRO A 287 8.70 -16.40 20.52
N CYS A 288 8.16 -17.49 21.09
CA CYS A 288 8.84 -18.38 22.04
C CYS A 288 9.30 -19.72 21.43
N LEU A 289 9.13 -19.92 20.12
CA LEU A 289 9.61 -21.12 19.42
C LEU A 289 11.14 -21.20 19.38
N ASN A 290 11.65 -22.42 19.25
CA ASN A 290 13.08 -22.65 19.10
C ASN A 290 13.63 -21.92 17.86
N GLY A 291 14.50 -20.95 18.09
CA GLY A 291 15.12 -20.12 17.05
C GLY A 291 14.35 -18.84 16.71
N SER A 292 13.20 -18.57 17.34
CA SER A 292 12.45 -17.31 17.15
C SER A 292 12.74 -16.24 18.19
N ASN A 293 12.91 -16.57 19.48
CA ASN A 293 13.26 -15.69 20.61
C ASN A 293 13.24 -14.16 20.35
N PHE A 294 12.04 -13.57 20.23
CA PHE A 294 11.86 -12.12 20.16
C PHE A 294 10.78 -11.66 21.14
N SER A 295 10.86 -10.40 21.59
CA SER A 295 9.81 -9.82 22.44
C SER A 295 8.76 -9.11 21.58
N PRO A 296 7.48 -9.50 21.63
CA PRO A 296 6.39 -8.72 21.02
C PRO A 296 6.41 -7.25 21.42
N SER A 297 6.62 -6.95 22.71
CA SER A 297 6.65 -5.56 23.22
C SER A 297 7.72 -4.72 22.53
N ALA A 298 8.91 -5.28 22.33
CA ALA A 298 9.99 -4.58 21.64
C ALA A 298 9.63 -4.28 20.16
N ILE A 299 8.89 -5.17 19.50
CA ILE A 299 8.38 -4.91 18.15
C ILE A 299 7.33 -3.79 18.18
N TYR A 300 6.40 -3.81 19.14
CA TYR A 300 5.40 -2.75 19.32
C TYR A 300 6.08 -1.39 19.56
N ASP A 301 6.99 -1.30 20.54
CA ASP A 301 7.69 -0.07 20.90
C ASP A 301 8.48 0.50 19.72
N TYR A 302 9.20 -0.37 19.00
CA TYR A 302 9.98 0.04 17.83
C TYR A 302 9.08 0.54 16.69
N MET A 303 7.94 -0.12 16.47
CA MET A 303 7.01 0.30 15.43
C MET A 303 6.39 1.67 15.76
N HIS A 304 6.02 1.91 17.02
CA HIS A 304 5.58 3.23 17.47
C HIS A 304 6.64 4.30 17.22
N TYR A 305 7.87 4.03 17.65
CA TYR A 305 9.01 4.93 17.42
C TYR A 305 9.16 5.25 15.92
N MET A 306 9.15 4.24 15.05
CA MET A 306 9.31 4.43 13.62
C MET A 306 8.17 5.25 12.99
N ILE A 307 6.92 5.02 13.38
CA ILE A 307 5.79 5.78 12.82
C ILE A 307 5.78 7.21 13.33
N SER A 308 6.07 7.43 14.60
CA SER A 308 6.22 8.80 15.14
C SER A 308 7.36 9.53 14.44
N PHE A 309 8.52 8.89 14.29
CA PHE A 309 9.66 9.42 13.53
C PHE A 309 9.25 9.81 12.11
N LEU A 310 8.56 8.93 11.38
CA LEU A 310 8.08 9.25 10.02
C LEU A 310 7.11 10.44 10.03
N LYS A 311 6.10 10.43 10.91
CA LYS A 311 5.08 11.50 10.98
C LYS A 311 5.70 12.87 11.30
N GLU A 312 6.68 12.91 12.20
CA GLU A 312 7.37 14.14 12.61
C GLU A 312 8.33 14.67 11.54
N ASN A 313 8.91 13.79 10.72
CA ASN A 313 9.94 14.17 9.76
C ASN A 313 9.45 14.25 8.30
N THR A 314 8.28 13.68 7.96
CA THR A 314 7.64 13.84 6.64
C THR A 314 6.60 14.95 6.65
N THR A 315 7.05 16.20 6.80
CA THR A 315 6.17 17.34 7.11
C THR A 315 5.47 17.95 5.89
N ILE A 316 6.04 17.81 4.69
CA ILE A 316 5.55 18.52 3.51
C ILE A 316 4.57 17.62 2.74
N VAL A 317 3.31 18.05 2.66
CA VAL A 317 2.28 17.33 1.91
C VAL A 317 2.60 17.33 0.42
N GLY A 318 2.52 16.15 -0.19
CA GLY A 318 2.85 15.90 -1.58
C GLY A 318 4.30 15.50 -1.82
N HIS A 319 5.17 15.58 -0.81
CA HIS A 319 6.54 15.11 -0.92
C HIS A 319 6.63 13.58 -0.83
N THR A 320 7.65 13.05 -1.49
CA THR A 320 8.05 11.65 -1.38
C THR A 320 9.39 11.59 -0.67
N TYR A 321 9.45 10.81 0.40
CA TYR A 321 10.64 10.58 1.19
C TYR A 321 11.15 9.16 0.97
N TRP A 322 12.43 8.94 1.27
CA TRP A 322 13.08 7.66 1.18
C TRP A 322 13.69 7.29 2.53
N LEU A 323 13.11 6.29 3.16
CA LEU A 323 13.66 5.66 4.34
C LEU A 323 14.67 4.59 3.91
N PHE A 324 15.93 4.79 4.28
CA PHE A 324 17.03 3.92 3.88
C PHE A 324 17.89 3.50 5.07
N LYS A 325 18.20 2.21 5.12
CA LYS A 325 19.23 1.63 5.98
C LYS A 325 20.16 0.83 5.10
N GLY A 326 21.45 1.12 5.11
CA GLY A 326 22.44 0.33 4.41
C GLY A 326 22.59 -1.06 5.02
N LYS A 327 23.16 -1.97 4.22
CA LYS A 327 23.54 -3.30 4.71
C LYS A 327 24.59 -3.15 5.82
N ASP A 328 24.42 -3.89 6.90
CA ASP A 328 25.29 -3.90 8.08
C ASP A 328 25.42 -2.53 8.78
N GLU A 329 24.59 -1.54 8.42
CA GLU A 329 24.48 -0.26 9.12
C GLU A 329 23.46 -0.32 10.26
N ASP A 330 23.69 0.44 11.33
CA ASP A 330 22.78 0.56 12.47
C ASP A 330 21.88 1.81 12.38
N THR A 331 22.22 2.76 11.51
CA THR A 331 21.49 4.01 11.34
C THR A 331 20.46 3.91 10.22
N VAL A 332 19.29 4.48 10.45
CA VAL A 332 18.25 4.67 9.42
C VAL A 332 18.24 6.14 9.02
N ASN A 333 18.37 6.40 7.72
CA ASN A 333 18.34 7.74 7.14
C ASN A 333 16.99 7.99 6.45
N LEU A 334 16.52 9.24 6.49
CA LEU A 334 15.32 9.68 5.77
C LEU A 334 15.71 10.82 4.83
N TYR A 335 15.51 10.62 3.53
CA TYR A 335 15.85 11.59 2.50
C TYR A 335 14.59 12.13 1.82
N ASP A 336 14.44 13.45 1.70
CA ASP A 336 13.36 14.05 0.93
C ASP A 336 13.68 13.98 -0.57
N LEU A 337 13.13 12.98 -1.26
CA LEU A 337 13.39 12.78 -2.69
C LEU A 337 12.80 13.90 -3.54
N THR A 338 11.71 14.54 -3.12
CA THR A 338 11.11 15.65 -3.86
C THR A 338 12.05 16.86 -3.84
N THR A 339 12.60 17.20 -2.68
CA THR A 339 13.58 18.29 -2.55
C THR A 339 14.88 17.97 -3.28
N LEU A 340 15.43 16.77 -3.09
CA LEU A 340 16.66 16.32 -3.76
C LEU A 340 16.53 16.33 -5.29
N TYR A 341 15.33 16.05 -5.80
CA TYR A 341 15.03 16.17 -7.21
C TYR A 341 15.13 17.61 -7.71
N THR A 342 14.47 18.54 -7.03
CA THR A 342 14.48 19.98 -7.40
C THR A 342 15.90 20.55 -7.37
N GLU A 343 16.73 20.16 -6.40
CA GLU A 343 18.13 20.57 -6.30
C GLU A 343 19.02 19.99 -7.40
N SER A 344 18.62 18.88 -8.02
CA SER A 344 19.42 18.20 -9.04
C SER A 344 19.45 18.92 -10.39
N LEU A 345 18.58 19.93 -10.58
CA LEU A 345 18.46 20.76 -11.78
C LEU A 345 18.38 19.94 -13.08
N THR A 346 17.70 18.79 -13.04
CA THR A 346 17.52 17.98 -14.24
C THR A 346 16.30 18.42 -15.03
N ASP A 347 16.40 18.41 -16.36
CA ASP A 347 15.29 18.69 -17.28
C ASP A 347 14.26 17.55 -17.39
N SER A 348 14.45 16.46 -16.64
CA SER A 348 13.45 15.39 -16.56
C SER A 348 12.21 15.88 -15.80
N PRO A 349 11.07 15.17 -15.87
CA PRO A 349 9.93 15.42 -14.97
C PRO A 349 10.05 14.62 -13.68
N ASN A 350 9.65 15.21 -12.55
CA ASN A 350 9.70 14.55 -11.24
C ASN A 350 8.84 13.26 -11.27
N PRO A 351 9.43 12.10 -10.94
CA PRO A 351 8.74 10.82 -11.03
C PRO A 351 7.49 10.67 -10.15
N PHE A 352 7.36 11.50 -9.11
CA PHE A 352 6.32 11.41 -8.10
C PHE A 352 5.18 12.43 -8.29
N THR A 353 5.44 13.55 -8.97
CA THR A 353 4.49 14.68 -9.06
C THR A 353 3.14 14.26 -9.62
N ILE A 354 3.14 13.51 -10.74
CA ILE A 354 1.89 13.08 -11.38
C ILE A 354 1.09 12.08 -10.53
N PRO A 355 1.68 10.96 -10.03
CA PRO A 355 0.98 10.04 -9.14
C PRO A 355 0.38 10.71 -7.89
N VAL A 356 1.16 11.59 -7.24
CA VAL A 356 0.71 12.35 -6.05
C VAL A 356 -0.45 13.26 -6.41
N THR A 357 -0.30 14.06 -7.46
CA THR A 357 -1.30 15.02 -7.91
C THR A 357 -2.62 14.34 -8.27
N LEU A 358 -2.55 13.25 -9.03
CA LEU A 358 -3.72 12.48 -9.43
C LEU A 358 -4.48 11.92 -8.22
N LEU A 359 -3.76 11.44 -7.21
CA LEU A 359 -4.39 10.94 -5.99
C LEU A 359 -5.04 12.09 -5.20
N LEU A 360 -4.34 13.20 -4.97
CA LEU A 360 -4.88 14.38 -4.28
C LEU A 360 -6.16 14.87 -4.98
N TYR A 361 -6.13 14.92 -6.30
CA TYR A 361 -7.26 15.30 -7.14
C TYR A 361 -8.45 14.35 -6.96
N ARG A 362 -8.22 13.04 -7.06
CA ARG A 362 -9.28 12.03 -6.89
C ARG A 362 -9.89 12.05 -5.49
N VAL A 363 -9.07 12.25 -4.46
CA VAL A 363 -9.55 12.41 -3.08
C VAL A 363 -10.41 13.67 -2.95
N ALA A 364 -9.92 14.82 -3.43
CA ALA A 364 -10.65 16.08 -3.38
C ALA A 364 -12.00 15.98 -4.11
N HIS A 365 -12.00 15.42 -5.32
CA HIS A 365 -13.19 15.23 -6.12
C HIS A 365 -14.20 14.25 -5.47
N LYS A 366 -13.73 13.16 -4.86
CA LYS A 366 -14.60 12.24 -4.11
C LYS A 366 -15.22 12.91 -2.88
N LEU A 367 -14.44 13.72 -2.15
CA LEU A 367 -14.96 14.47 -1.00
C LEU A 367 -15.99 15.54 -1.41
N LEU A 368 -15.88 16.09 -2.63
CA LEU A 368 -16.83 17.03 -3.20
C LEU A 368 -18.13 16.35 -3.64
N LYS A 369 -18.04 15.13 -4.21
CA LYS A 369 -19.19 14.26 -4.54
C LYS A 369 -19.76 13.65 -3.26
N HIS A 370 -20.46 14.47 -2.47
CA HIS A 370 -21.16 14.07 -1.25
C HIS A 370 -22.23 13.01 -1.56
N ASN A 371 -22.28 11.94 -0.76
CA ASN A 371 -23.41 11.02 -0.76
C ASN A 371 -24.52 11.62 0.11
N PRO A 372 -25.71 11.95 -0.44
CA PRO A 372 -26.78 12.63 0.31
C PRO A 372 -27.27 11.83 1.53
N GLU A 373 -27.02 10.52 1.57
CA GLU A 373 -27.33 9.66 2.73
C GLU A 373 -26.34 9.82 3.90
N SER A 374 -25.13 10.33 3.64
CA SER A 374 -24.13 10.56 4.69
C SER A 374 -24.39 11.91 5.35
N GLN A 375 -25.01 11.92 6.52
CA GLN A 375 -25.30 13.13 7.32
C GLN A 375 -24.04 13.90 7.80
N LYS A 376 -22.84 13.59 7.29
CA LYS A 376 -21.60 14.27 7.65
C LYS A 376 -21.42 15.53 6.80
N PRO A 377 -21.07 16.67 7.42
CA PRO A 377 -20.78 17.90 6.67
C PRO A 377 -19.56 17.72 5.78
N ILE A 378 -19.59 18.33 4.59
CA ILE A 378 -18.47 18.37 3.65
C ILE A 378 -17.33 19.14 4.33
N ASN A 379 -16.15 18.52 4.46
CA ASN A 379 -14.97 19.20 5.00
C ASN A 379 -14.30 20.03 3.89
N THR A 380 -14.88 21.20 3.63
CA THR A 380 -14.46 22.12 2.55
C THR A 380 -13.02 22.59 2.72
N VAL A 381 -12.58 22.84 3.97
CA VAL A 381 -11.20 23.26 4.28
C VAL A 381 -10.21 22.20 3.80
N LYS A 382 -10.48 20.92 4.08
CA LYS A 382 -9.63 19.82 3.63
C LYS A 382 -9.56 19.74 2.10
N ILE A 383 -10.68 19.91 1.40
CA ILE A 383 -10.70 19.92 -0.07
C ILE A 383 -9.84 21.06 -0.61
N ILE A 384 -9.99 22.27 -0.07
CA ILE A 384 -9.18 23.44 -0.46
C ILE A 384 -7.68 23.17 -0.22
N LEU A 385 -7.30 22.56 0.90
CA LEU A 385 -5.91 22.21 1.19
C LEU A 385 -5.35 21.21 0.17
N LEU A 386 -6.10 20.17 -0.18
CA LEU A 386 -5.68 19.18 -1.19
C LEU A 386 -5.47 19.85 -2.56
N LEU A 387 -6.41 20.69 -2.99
CA LEU A 387 -6.34 21.39 -4.28
C LEU A 387 -5.19 22.41 -4.32
N ASN A 388 -4.97 23.16 -3.25
CA ASN A 388 -3.83 24.08 -3.15
C ASN A 388 -2.48 23.35 -3.18
N ASN A 389 -2.39 22.14 -2.62
CA ASN A 389 -1.17 21.33 -2.71
C ASN A 389 -0.89 20.91 -4.16
N ILE A 390 -1.93 20.61 -4.96
CA ILE A 390 -1.77 20.34 -6.39
C ILE A 390 -1.15 21.55 -7.11
N LEU A 391 -1.67 22.76 -6.86
CA LEU A 391 -1.16 24.00 -7.47
C LEU A 391 0.30 24.32 -7.08
N LYS A 392 0.78 23.80 -5.95
CA LYS A 392 2.18 23.93 -5.51
C LYS A 392 3.11 22.91 -6.15
N LEU A 393 2.59 21.72 -6.46
CA LEU A 393 3.38 20.60 -6.99
C LEU A 393 3.55 20.65 -8.51
N LEU A 394 2.55 21.17 -9.22
CA LEU A 394 2.55 21.24 -10.68
C LEU A 394 3.16 22.55 -11.18
N ASP A 395 4.01 22.43 -12.20
CA ASP A 395 4.42 23.58 -12.99
C ASP A 395 3.27 24.07 -13.87
N LYS A 396 3.05 25.39 -13.88
CA LYS A 396 1.94 26.02 -14.60
C LYS A 396 2.08 25.98 -16.11
N THR A 397 3.32 25.94 -16.59
CA THR A 397 3.64 25.92 -18.03
C THR A 397 3.62 24.51 -18.59
N GLU A 398 4.02 23.51 -17.79
CA GLU A 398 3.98 22.10 -18.20
C GLU A 398 2.56 21.50 -18.13
N TYR A 399 1.74 21.93 -17.18
CA TYR A 399 0.42 21.33 -16.90
C TYR A 399 -0.75 22.34 -16.85
N PRO A 400 -0.91 23.23 -17.85
CA PRO A 400 -1.88 24.32 -17.80
C PRO A 400 -3.33 23.83 -17.68
N GLU A 401 -3.71 22.75 -18.36
CA GLU A 401 -5.07 22.19 -18.33
C GLU A 401 -5.48 21.74 -16.92
N ILE A 402 -4.57 21.07 -16.20
CA ILE A 402 -4.83 20.60 -14.84
C ILE A 402 -4.93 21.78 -13.88
N ILE A 403 -4.06 22.78 -14.05
CA ILE A 403 -4.08 24.00 -13.24
C ILE A 403 -5.41 24.74 -13.41
N VAL A 404 -5.88 24.94 -14.65
CA VAL A 404 -7.18 25.56 -14.92
C VAL A 404 -8.30 24.79 -14.24
N PHE A 405 -8.30 23.46 -14.36
CA PHE A 405 -9.32 22.62 -13.75
C PHE A 405 -9.34 22.72 -12.21
N VAL A 406 -8.16 22.69 -11.58
CA VAL A 406 -8.04 22.84 -10.12
C VAL A 406 -8.53 24.21 -9.65
N ASN A 407 -8.19 25.28 -10.38
CA ASN A 407 -8.69 26.62 -10.08
C ASN A 407 -10.21 26.74 -10.24
N TYR A 408 -10.78 26.08 -11.25
CA TYR A 408 -12.24 26.02 -11.46
C TYR A 408 -12.96 25.35 -10.27
N MET A 409 -12.48 24.19 -9.81
CA MET A 409 -13.04 23.55 -8.61
C MET A 409 -12.91 24.40 -7.36
N LEU A 410 -11.77 25.07 -7.17
CA LEU A 410 -11.58 26.00 -6.06
C LEU A 410 -12.58 27.16 -6.13
N LEU A 411 -12.81 27.71 -7.32
CA LEU A 411 -13.79 28.77 -7.54
C LEU A 411 -15.21 28.33 -7.18
N ASP A 412 -15.64 27.14 -7.63
CA ASP A 412 -16.95 26.58 -7.28
C ASP A 412 -17.13 26.43 -5.76
N ILE A 413 -16.08 25.98 -5.07
CA ILE A 413 -16.07 25.85 -3.62
C ILE A 413 -16.21 27.23 -2.95
N TYR A 414 -15.38 28.20 -3.33
CA TYR A 414 -15.44 29.53 -2.74
C TYR A 414 -16.77 30.23 -3.04
N ASN A 415 -17.33 30.06 -4.24
CA ASN A 415 -18.66 30.55 -4.59
C ASN A 415 -19.73 29.99 -3.66
N LYS A 416 -19.70 28.67 -3.42
CA LYS A 416 -20.65 28.04 -2.50
C LYS A 416 -20.50 28.59 -1.07
N MET A 417 -19.27 28.73 -0.58
CA MET A 417 -19.01 29.33 0.74
C MET A 417 -19.46 30.78 0.84
N TYR A 418 -19.31 31.56 -0.23
CA TYR A 418 -19.77 32.95 -0.30
C TYR A 418 -21.30 33.05 -0.26
N ILE A 419 -22.00 32.22 -1.03
CA ILE A 419 -23.46 32.19 -1.03
C ILE A 419 -24.01 31.72 0.32
N ASP A 420 -23.37 30.72 0.94
CA ASP A 420 -23.78 30.25 2.27
C ASP A 420 -23.55 31.33 3.35
N SER A 421 -22.47 32.10 3.28
CA SER A 421 -22.22 33.20 4.24
C SER A 421 -23.20 34.38 4.08
N LEU A 422 -23.67 34.65 2.87
CA LEU A 422 -24.74 35.62 2.62
C LEU A 422 -26.07 35.15 3.21
N ARG A 423 -26.40 33.86 3.10
CA ARG A 423 -27.63 33.27 3.66
C ARG A 423 -27.66 33.27 5.19
N THR A 424 -26.50 33.12 5.85
CA THR A 424 -26.41 33.18 7.32
C THR A 424 -26.56 34.60 7.87
N ASN A 425 -26.23 35.63 7.08
CA ASN A 425 -26.37 37.03 7.51
C ASN A 425 -27.83 37.54 7.46
N ASP A 426 -28.73 36.81 6.79
CA ASP A 426 -30.18 37.14 6.73
C ASP A 426 -31.01 36.48 7.86
N LEU A 427 -30.39 35.66 8.73
CA LEU A 427 -31.06 35.00 9.85
C LEU A 427 -30.44 35.43 11.19
N ASN A 428 -31.04 36.43 11.84
CA ASN A 428 -30.80 36.69 13.26
C ASN A 428 -31.17 35.45 14.11
N TYR A 429 -30.29 35.09 15.03
CA TYR A 429 -30.39 34.06 16.09
C TYR A 429 -30.15 32.57 15.71
N CYS A 430 -28.94 32.06 16.01
CA CYS A 430 -28.70 30.89 16.87
C CYS A 430 -27.18 30.59 16.98
N ASP A 431 -26.70 30.46 18.21
CA ASP A 431 -25.30 30.57 18.65
C ASP A 431 -24.40 29.32 18.48
N ASP A 432 -24.70 28.36 17.59
CA ASP A 432 -24.00 27.05 17.59
C ASP A 432 -23.24 26.65 16.30
N CYS A 433 -22.95 27.59 15.39
CA CYS A 433 -22.19 27.32 14.16
C CYS A 433 -21.03 28.33 13.93
N SER A 434 -20.12 28.49 14.90
CA SER A 434 -19.03 29.48 14.80
C SER A 434 -17.77 28.99 14.04
N ASP A 435 -17.59 27.68 13.82
CA ASP A 435 -16.31 27.17 13.28
C ASP A 435 -16.22 27.17 11.74
N THR A 436 -17.33 27.29 11.00
CA THR A 436 -17.34 27.24 9.52
C THR A 436 -17.32 28.61 8.84
N CYS A 437 -17.68 29.70 9.54
CA CYS A 437 -17.80 31.04 8.94
C CYS A 437 -16.50 31.86 8.93
N HIS A 438 -15.45 31.47 9.67
CA HIS A 438 -14.25 32.29 9.83
C HIS A 438 -13.19 32.23 8.70
N ALA A 439 -13.47 31.55 7.57
CA ALA A 439 -12.45 31.31 6.53
C ALA A 439 -12.77 31.83 5.12
N PHE A 440 -13.75 32.74 4.93
CA PHE A 440 -13.96 33.36 3.62
C PHE A 440 -13.04 34.56 3.41
N ASN A 441 -12.05 34.43 2.51
CA ASN A 441 -11.16 35.52 2.13
C ASN A 441 -11.46 35.98 0.69
N THR A 442 -12.13 37.13 0.57
CA THR A 442 -12.52 37.77 -0.70
C THR A 442 -11.34 37.97 -1.66
N ASN A 443 -10.13 38.23 -1.15
CA ASN A 443 -8.93 38.41 -1.99
C ASN A 443 -8.49 37.09 -2.65
N VAL A 444 -8.73 35.95 -2.00
CA VAL A 444 -8.42 34.62 -2.56
C VAL A 444 -9.41 34.26 -3.66
N TYR A 445 -10.69 34.60 -3.48
CA TYR A 445 -11.73 34.43 -4.50
C TYR A 445 -11.40 35.24 -5.77
N ILE A 446 -11.12 36.54 -5.62
CA ILE A 446 -10.76 37.43 -6.74
C ILE A 446 -9.50 36.92 -7.47
N LYS A 447 -8.50 36.42 -6.75
CA LYS A 447 -7.28 35.86 -7.35
C LYS A 447 -7.57 34.66 -8.27
N HIS A 448 -8.50 33.77 -7.91
CA HIS A 448 -8.86 32.63 -8.75
C HIS A 448 -9.69 33.06 -9.97
N CYS A 449 -10.59 34.04 -9.83
CA CYS A 449 -11.29 34.64 -10.97
C CYS A 449 -10.31 35.23 -11.99
N ILE A 450 -9.33 36.01 -11.54
CA ILE A 450 -8.33 36.64 -12.42
C ILE A 450 -7.46 35.58 -13.13
N ILE A 451 -7.08 34.49 -12.44
CA ILE A 451 -6.30 33.41 -13.06
C ILE A 451 -7.09 32.78 -14.23
N LEU A 452 -8.40 32.58 -14.09
CA LEU A 452 -9.24 32.02 -15.14
C LEU A 452 -9.56 32.98 -16.30
N GLU A 453 -9.42 34.30 -16.11
CA GLU A 453 -9.57 35.28 -17.20
C GLU A 453 -8.29 35.43 -18.06
N VAL A 454 -7.14 34.98 -17.55
CA VAL A 454 -5.82 35.10 -18.21
C VAL A 454 -5.47 33.86 -19.05
N PHE A 455 -6.15 32.73 -18.81
CA PHE A 455 -6.09 31.51 -19.64
C PHE A 455 -7.28 31.48 -20.59
#